data_AF-A0A132AFN7-F1
#
_entry.id   AF-A0A132AFN7-F1
#
_cell.length_a   1.000
_cell.length_b   1.000
_cell.length_c   1.000
_cell.angle_alpha   90.00
_cell.angle_beta   90.00
_cell.angle_gamma   90.00
#
_symmetry.space_group_name_H-M   'P 1'
#
loop_
_entity.id
_entity.type
_entity.pdbx_description
1 polymer ?
#
loop_
_entity_poly.entity_id
_entity_poly.type
_entity_poly.pdbx_seq_one_letter_code
_entity_poly.pdbx_strand_id
1 'polypeptide(L)'
;MSQPTLRFYTFRSSAETFVSIEELKSQLIRLRAVDPGTITLSSDHIEYFQAIERHLDHLKALLSSIEDLFLEKFRINLFNGNSVEEIIPQFRLFRLKNLRDHRDRRRLIRTIVAMDRTQLTMSVIYDIYQRVYAISHNSTNFCLELVERAFPQISMQ
;
A
#
# COMPACT_ATOMS: atom_id res chain seq x y z
N MET A 1 6.04 38.10 16.86
CA MET A 1 6.68 37.20 15.88
C MET A 1 5.72 36.04 15.61
N SER A 2 5.20 35.97 14.40
CA SER A 2 4.18 35.00 13.97
C SER A 2 4.80 33.61 13.78
N GLN A 3 4.27 32.62 14.52
CA GLN A 3 4.57 31.21 14.33
C GLN A 3 4.28 30.80 12.87
N PRO A 4 5.12 29.99 12.21
CA PRO A 4 4.71 29.29 11.01
C PRO A 4 3.83 28.10 11.41
N THR A 5 2.57 28.40 11.71
CA THR A 5 1.52 27.39 11.92
C THR A 5 1.32 26.57 10.65
N LEU A 6 1.69 25.28 10.75
CA LEU A 6 1.02 24.14 10.13
C LEU A 6 0.77 24.17 8.60
N ARG A 7 1.82 23.97 7.81
CA ARG A 7 1.71 23.42 6.43
C ARG A 7 1.83 21.88 6.36
N PHE A 8 1.43 21.18 7.43
CA PHE A 8 1.40 19.70 7.44
C PHE A 8 0.05 19.11 6.99
N TYR A 9 -0.96 19.95 6.75
CA TYR A 9 -2.35 19.55 6.53
C TYR A 9 -2.75 19.12 5.10
N THR A 10 -1.85 19.11 4.12
CA THR A 10 -2.24 18.84 2.72
C THR A 10 -1.98 17.41 2.24
N PHE A 11 -1.53 16.51 3.12
CA PHE A 11 -1.49 15.08 2.78
C PHE A 11 -2.84 14.44 3.12
N ARG A 12 -3.59 14.00 2.09
CA ARG A 12 -4.76 13.09 2.22
C ARG A 12 -4.52 12.07 3.33
N SER A 13 -5.51 11.84 4.20
CA SER A 13 -5.35 10.94 5.36
C SER A 13 -4.87 9.56 4.91
N SER A 14 -4.05 8.92 5.73
CA SER A 14 -3.56 7.55 5.49
C SER A 14 -4.70 6.55 5.35
N ALA A 15 -5.83 6.83 6.00
CA ALA A 15 -7.07 6.07 5.84
C ALA A 15 -7.46 5.94 4.35
N GLU A 16 -7.35 7.01 3.54
CA GLU A 16 -7.64 6.91 2.10
C GLU A 16 -6.66 5.99 1.36
N THR A 17 -5.39 5.96 1.78
CA THR A 17 -4.38 5.09 1.17
C THR A 17 -4.59 3.61 1.47
N PHE A 18 -5.18 3.30 2.64
CA PHE A 18 -5.54 1.94 3.05
C PHE A 18 -6.85 1.46 2.41
N VAL A 19 -7.81 2.36 2.20
CA VAL A 19 -9.08 2.03 1.53
C VAL A 19 -8.83 1.45 0.13
N SER A 20 -7.86 1.97 -0.63
CA SER A 20 -7.57 1.43 -1.97
C SER A 20 -6.90 0.05 -1.96
N ILE A 21 -6.32 -0.40 -0.84
CA ILE A 21 -5.79 -1.76 -0.70
C ILE A 21 -6.95 -2.74 -0.54
N GLU A 22 -7.88 -2.43 0.36
CA GLU A 22 -9.10 -3.23 0.60
C GLU A 22 -9.98 -3.31 -0.65
N GLU A 23 -10.19 -2.17 -1.30
CA GLU A 23 -10.96 -2.13 -2.54
C GLU A 23 -10.30 -2.96 -3.64
N LEU A 24 -8.97 -2.85 -3.82
CA LEU A 24 -8.24 -3.66 -4.80
C LEU A 24 -8.36 -5.15 -4.49
N LYS A 25 -8.16 -5.55 -3.23
CA LYS A 25 -8.31 -6.96 -2.82
C LYS A 25 -9.71 -7.48 -3.11
N SER A 26 -10.74 -6.71 -2.79
CA SER A 26 -12.14 -7.06 -3.09
C SER A 26 -12.37 -7.29 -4.60
N GLN A 27 -11.79 -6.43 -5.45
CA GLN A 27 -11.86 -6.62 -6.91
C GLN A 27 -11.11 -7.87 -7.38
N LEU A 28 -9.95 -8.19 -6.79
CA LEU A 28 -9.20 -9.41 -7.13
C LEU A 28 -9.94 -10.69 -6.76
N ILE A 29 -10.59 -10.70 -5.59
CA ILE A 29 -11.42 -11.83 -5.15
C ILE A 29 -12.56 -12.05 -6.13
N ARG A 30 -13.22 -10.97 -6.58
CA ARG A 30 -14.27 -11.05 -7.62
C ARG A 30 -13.73 -11.58 -8.94
N LEU A 31 -12.56 -11.11 -9.38
CA LEU A 31 -11.89 -11.60 -10.60
C LEU A 31 -11.53 -13.08 -10.52
N ARG A 32 -11.13 -13.58 -9.35
CA ARG A 32 -10.87 -15.01 -9.17
C ARG A 32 -12.17 -15.83 -9.13
N ALA A 33 -13.24 -15.26 -8.61
CA ALA A 33 -14.55 -15.90 -8.51
C ALA A 33 -15.37 -15.87 -9.82
N VAL A 34 -14.72 -15.62 -10.96
CA VAL A 34 -15.35 -15.67 -12.28
C VAL A 34 -15.93 -17.06 -12.53
N ASP A 35 -17.07 -17.10 -13.23
CA ASP A 35 -17.76 -18.35 -13.59
C ASP A 35 -16.78 -19.34 -14.25
N PRO A 36 -16.63 -20.57 -13.71
CA PRO A 36 -15.81 -21.62 -14.30
C PRO A 36 -16.16 -21.95 -15.76
N GLY A 37 -17.41 -21.68 -16.18
CA GLY A 37 -17.85 -21.79 -17.58
C GLY A 37 -17.23 -20.74 -18.52
N THR A 38 -16.68 -19.66 -17.97
CA THR A 38 -15.98 -18.60 -18.71
C THR A 38 -14.46 -18.79 -18.67
N ILE A 39 -13.89 -19.06 -17.50
CA ILE A 39 -12.46 -19.28 -17.31
C ILE A 39 -12.25 -20.42 -16.31
N THR A 40 -11.56 -21.47 -16.73
CA THR A 40 -11.17 -22.56 -15.83
C THR A 40 -9.84 -22.25 -15.14
N LEU A 41 -9.85 -22.08 -13.82
CA LEU A 41 -8.65 -21.89 -13.00
C LEU A 41 -8.17 -23.24 -12.45
N SER A 42 -6.88 -23.55 -12.62
CA SER A 42 -6.25 -24.68 -11.91
C SER A 42 -6.00 -24.32 -10.43
N SER A 43 -5.70 -25.34 -9.63
CA SER A 43 -5.27 -25.19 -8.22
C SER A 43 -4.13 -24.19 -8.09
N ASP A 44 -3.11 -24.30 -8.92
CA ASP A 44 -1.89 -23.50 -8.85
C ASP A 44 -2.18 -22.01 -9.12
N HIS A 45 -3.10 -21.72 -10.05
CA HIS A 45 -3.56 -20.36 -10.29
C HIS A 45 -4.27 -19.80 -9.06
N ILE A 46 -5.15 -20.59 -8.43
CA ILE A 46 -5.89 -20.18 -7.24
C ILE A 46 -4.93 -19.88 -6.08
N GLU A 47 -3.96 -20.77 -5.83
CA GLU A 47 -2.97 -20.61 -4.77
C GLU A 47 -2.11 -19.35 -4.98
N TYR A 48 -1.63 -19.14 -6.20
CA TYR A 48 -0.87 -17.95 -6.57
C TYR A 48 -1.69 -16.67 -6.37
N PHE A 49 -2.93 -16.63 -6.83
CA PHE A 49 -3.82 -15.49 -6.65
C PHE A 49 -4.12 -15.21 -5.18
N GLN A 50 -4.40 -16.24 -4.39
CA GLN A 50 -4.58 -16.15 -2.94
C GLN A 50 -3.34 -15.60 -2.23
N ALA A 51 -2.14 -15.99 -2.65
CA ALA A 51 -0.90 -15.48 -2.08
C ALA A 51 -0.78 -13.95 -2.26
N ILE A 52 -1.14 -13.43 -3.43
CA ILE A 52 -1.14 -11.98 -3.70
C ILE A 52 -2.22 -11.26 -2.89
N GLU A 53 -3.42 -11.82 -2.78
CA GLU A 53 -4.49 -11.26 -1.95
C GLU A 53 -4.07 -11.15 -0.48
N ARG A 54 -3.41 -12.18 0.07
CA ARG A 54 -2.86 -12.16 1.43
C ARG A 54 -1.72 -11.15 1.56
N HIS A 55 -0.89 -11.00 0.53
CA HIS A 55 0.19 -10.00 0.55
C HIS A 55 -0.35 -8.57 0.67
N LEU A 56 -1.54 -8.27 0.13
CA LEU A 56 -2.19 -6.98 0.32
C LEU A 56 -2.59 -6.73 1.80
N ASP A 57 -3.02 -7.76 2.52
CA ASP A 57 -3.31 -7.65 3.96
C ASP A 57 -2.04 -7.33 4.75
N HIS A 58 -0.95 -8.06 4.46
CA HIS A 58 0.34 -7.82 5.09
C HIS A 58 0.88 -6.42 4.78
N LEU A 59 0.74 -5.95 3.53
CA LEU A 59 1.14 -4.60 3.15
C LEU A 59 0.34 -3.55 3.93
N LYS A 60 -0.98 -3.71 4.06
CA LYS A 60 -1.80 -2.77 4.83
C LYS A 60 -1.34 -2.72 6.29
N ALA A 61 -1.11 -3.88 6.91
CA ALA A 61 -0.61 -3.96 8.29
C ALA A 61 0.75 -3.26 8.42
N LEU A 62 1.70 -3.54 7.51
CA LEU A 62 3.02 -2.92 7.50
C LEU A 62 2.92 -1.39 7.40
N LEU A 63 2.12 -0.87 6.47
CA LEU A 63 1.97 0.58 6.30
C LEU A 63 1.36 1.24 7.54
N SER A 64 0.40 0.58 8.21
CA SER A 64 -0.17 1.06 9.47
C SER A 64 0.91 1.13 10.55
N SER A 65 1.68 0.04 10.73
CA SER A 65 2.75 0.00 11.74
C SER A 65 3.82 1.06 11.50
N ILE A 66 4.20 1.30 10.26
CA ILE A 66 5.20 2.34 9.93
C ILE A 66 4.66 3.73 10.23
N GLU A 67 3.39 4.00 9.91
CA GLU A 67 2.78 5.26 10.26
C GLU A 67 2.75 5.48 11.77
N ASP A 68 2.35 4.46 12.53
CA ASP A 68 2.31 4.50 13.98
C ASP A 68 3.71 4.76 14.57
N LEU A 69 4.75 4.10 14.04
CA LEU A 69 6.15 4.33 14.43
C LEU A 69 6.58 5.78 14.21
N PHE A 70 6.24 6.37 13.06
CA PHE A 70 6.52 7.79 12.81
C PHE A 70 5.78 8.69 13.80
N LEU A 71 4.48 8.46 14.00
CA LEU A 71 3.66 9.25 14.92
C LEU A 71 4.14 9.15 16.36
N GLU A 72 4.54 7.96 16.81
CA GLU A 72 5.11 7.75 18.13
C GLU A 72 6.45 8.47 18.28
N LYS A 73 7.35 8.36 17.31
CA LYS A 73 8.63 9.07 17.31
C LYS A 73 8.45 10.58 17.35
N PHE A 74 7.47 11.11 16.61
CA PHE A 74 7.08 12.52 16.71
C PHE A 74 6.67 12.90 18.13
N ARG A 75 5.77 12.12 18.75
CA ARG A 75 5.29 12.38 20.11
C ARG A 75 6.44 12.38 21.12
N ILE A 76 7.31 11.38 21.07
CA ILE A 76 8.47 11.25 21.97
C ILE A 76 9.43 12.44 21.79
N ASN A 77 9.78 12.79 20.54
CA ASN A 77 10.69 13.91 20.30
C ASN A 77 10.10 15.24 20.80
N LEU A 78 8.82 15.50 20.53
CA LEU A 78 8.13 16.71 21.01
C LEU A 78 8.07 16.76 22.55
N PHE A 79 7.76 15.64 23.20
CA PHE A 79 7.71 15.56 24.66
C PHE A 79 9.08 15.83 25.30
N ASN A 80 10.15 15.30 24.70
CA ASN A 80 11.52 15.47 25.19
C ASN A 80 12.16 16.81 24.78
N GLY A 81 11.47 17.67 24.02
CA GLY A 81 12.04 18.90 23.46
C GLY A 81 13.13 18.66 22.40
N ASN A 82 13.20 17.45 21.84
CA ASN A 82 14.14 17.08 20.80
C ASN A 82 13.69 17.61 19.43
N SER A 83 14.65 17.84 18.53
CA SER A 83 14.35 18.21 17.15
C SER A 83 13.57 17.11 16.41
N VAL A 84 12.68 17.52 15.52
CA VAL A 84 11.92 16.66 14.60
C VAL A 84 12.40 16.78 13.16
N GLU A 85 13.41 17.61 12.90
CA GLU A 85 13.89 17.93 11.55
C GLU A 85 14.41 16.72 10.77
N GLU A 86 14.95 15.71 11.47
CA GLU A 86 15.44 14.48 10.84
C GLU A 86 14.30 13.53 10.46
N ILE A 87 13.21 13.53 11.22
CA ILE A 87 12.09 12.57 11.04
C ILE A 87 11.04 13.09 10.06
N ILE A 88 10.85 14.42 9.97
CA ILE A 88 9.89 15.07 9.07
C ILE A 88 10.11 14.68 7.59
N PRO A 89 11.33 14.73 7.04
CA PRO A 89 11.59 14.35 5.66
C PRO A 89 11.23 12.89 5.37
N GLN A 90 11.54 11.97 6.30
CA GLN A 90 11.25 10.55 6.15
C GLN A 90 9.74 10.29 6.16
N PHE A 91 9.01 10.93 7.09
CA PHE A 91 7.55 10.83 7.11
C PHE A 91 6.91 11.43 5.86
N ARG A 92 7.43 12.54 5.33
CA ARG A 92 6.96 13.10 4.05
C ARG A 92 7.21 12.15 2.88
N LEU A 93 8.36 11.50 2.86
CA LEU A 93 8.71 10.51 1.83
C LEU A 93 7.76 9.31 1.86
N PHE A 94 7.49 8.77 3.06
CA PHE A 94 6.48 7.74 3.30
C PHE A 94 5.11 8.13 2.73
N ARG A 95 4.61 9.32 3.12
CA ARG A 95 3.30 9.82 2.69
C ARG A 95 3.22 10.02 1.18
N LEU A 96 4.28 10.53 0.57
CA LEU A 96 4.34 10.75 -0.88
C LEU A 96 4.31 9.42 -1.64
N LYS A 97 5.08 8.43 -1.21
CA LYS A 97 5.09 7.09 -1.82
C LYS A 97 3.72 6.41 -1.68
N ASN A 98 3.13 6.43 -0.49
CA ASN A 98 1.78 5.86 -0.28
C ASN A 98 0.71 6.51 -1.15
N LEU A 99 0.80 7.83 -1.38
CA LEU A 99 -0.11 8.53 -2.28
C LEU A 99 0.07 8.09 -3.74
N ARG A 100 1.32 7.90 -4.20
CA ARG A 100 1.60 7.39 -5.55
C ARG A 100 1.02 5.98 -5.71
N ASP A 101 1.32 5.09 -4.77
CA ASP A 101 0.85 3.72 -4.83
C ASP A 101 -0.68 3.64 -4.72
N HIS A 102 -1.30 4.50 -3.91
CA HIS A 102 -2.76 4.63 -3.88
C HIS A 102 -3.33 5.00 -5.25
N ARG A 103 -2.72 5.96 -5.97
CA ARG A 103 -3.17 6.34 -7.32
C ARG A 103 -3.02 5.19 -8.31
N ASP A 104 -1.94 4.44 -8.22
CA ASP A 104 -1.68 3.27 -9.07
C ASP A 104 -2.70 2.16 -8.80
N ARG A 105 -2.97 1.85 -7.52
CA ARG A 105 -4.05 0.92 -7.13
C ARG A 105 -5.41 1.40 -7.65
N ARG A 106 -5.75 2.68 -7.50
CA ARG A 106 -7.01 3.26 -8.02
C ARG A 106 -7.10 3.23 -9.55
N ARG A 107 -5.97 3.34 -10.25
CA ARG A 107 -5.94 3.17 -11.71
C ARG A 107 -6.21 1.71 -12.07
N LEU A 108 -5.59 0.77 -11.37
CA LEU A 108 -5.78 -0.66 -11.61
C LEU A 108 -7.21 -1.10 -11.28
N ILE A 109 -7.79 -0.66 -10.17
CA ILE A 109 -9.20 -0.90 -9.82
C ILE A 109 -10.12 -0.44 -10.96
N ARG A 110 -9.89 0.76 -11.51
CA ARG A 110 -10.68 1.26 -12.64
C ARG A 110 -10.52 0.39 -13.89
N THR A 111 -9.32 -0.11 -14.16
CA THR A 111 -9.09 -1.08 -15.23
C THR A 111 -9.92 -2.35 -14.99
N ILE A 112 -9.85 -2.94 -13.79
CA ILE A 112 -10.62 -4.15 -13.44
C ILE A 112 -12.13 -3.93 -13.65
N VAL A 113 -12.68 -2.84 -13.12
CA VAL A 113 -14.11 -2.50 -13.23
C VAL A 113 -14.53 -2.24 -14.69
N ALA A 114 -13.65 -1.66 -15.51
CA ALA A 114 -13.92 -1.49 -16.94
C ALA A 114 -13.89 -2.84 -17.69
N MET A 115 -12.99 -3.75 -17.28
CA MET A 115 -12.86 -5.06 -17.89
C MET A 115 -14.03 -5.99 -17.59
N ASP A 116 -14.69 -5.82 -16.44
CA ASP A 116 -15.96 -6.49 -16.09
C ASP A 116 -17.08 -6.25 -17.12
N ARG A 117 -16.91 -5.26 -18.01
CA ARG A 117 -17.83 -4.93 -19.11
C ARG A 117 -17.39 -5.49 -20.48
N THR A 118 -16.26 -6.20 -20.53
CA THR A 118 -15.66 -6.80 -21.74
C THR A 118 -15.34 -8.28 -21.48
N GLN A 119 -15.06 -9.08 -22.52
CA GLN A 119 -14.69 -10.48 -22.31
C GLN A 119 -13.36 -10.58 -21.54
N LEU A 120 -13.44 -11.10 -20.30
CA LEU A 120 -12.31 -11.47 -19.46
C LEU A 120 -11.63 -12.72 -20.03
N THR A 121 -10.29 -12.73 -20.06
CA THR A 121 -9.48 -13.89 -20.41
C THR A 121 -8.49 -14.21 -19.31
N MET A 122 -7.98 -15.44 -19.28
CA MET A 122 -7.02 -15.85 -18.25
C MET A 122 -5.72 -15.02 -18.27
N SER A 123 -5.24 -14.67 -19.47
CA SER A 123 -4.03 -13.83 -19.62
C SER A 123 -4.22 -12.44 -19.01
N VAL A 124 -5.42 -11.87 -19.15
CA VAL A 124 -5.78 -10.59 -18.54
C VAL A 124 -5.79 -10.69 -17.02
N ILE A 125 -6.42 -11.74 -16.47
CA ILE A 125 -6.48 -11.94 -15.02
C ILE A 125 -5.04 -12.05 -14.48
N TYR A 126 -4.20 -12.85 -15.13
CA TYR A 126 -2.82 -13.02 -14.73
C TYR A 126 -2.02 -11.71 -14.76
N ASP A 127 -2.15 -10.90 -15.82
CA ASP A 127 -1.51 -9.58 -15.92
C ASP A 127 -1.95 -8.63 -14.80
N ILE A 128 -3.24 -8.65 -14.44
CA ILE A 128 -3.75 -7.86 -13.31
C ILE A 128 -3.06 -8.30 -12.01
N TYR A 129 -3.02 -9.60 -11.71
CA TYR A 129 -2.37 -10.12 -10.51
C TYR A 129 -0.86 -9.79 -10.47
N GLN A 130 -0.16 -9.91 -11.59
CA GLN A 130 1.25 -9.52 -11.70
C GLN A 130 1.48 -8.04 -11.40
N ARG A 131 0.61 -7.14 -11.90
CA ARG A 131 0.70 -5.71 -11.61
C ARG A 131 0.42 -5.42 -10.13
N VAL A 132 -0.54 -6.11 -9.51
CA VAL A 132 -0.77 -6.00 -8.06
C VAL A 132 0.45 -6.45 -7.28
N TYR A 133 1.03 -7.60 -7.64
CA TYR A 133 2.24 -8.11 -7.02
C TYR A 133 3.38 -7.08 -7.13
N ALA A 134 3.63 -6.54 -8.31
CA ALA A 134 4.67 -5.53 -8.52
C ALA A 134 4.45 -4.27 -7.67
N ILE A 135 3.22 -3.74 -7.61
CA ILE A 135 2.90 -2.58 -6.76
C ILE A 135 3.17 -2.92 -5.30
N SER A 136 2.62 -4.03 -4.81
CA SER A 136 2.73 -4.43 -3.40
C SER A 136 4.17 -4.70 -2.98
N HIS A 137 4.93 -5.44 -3.80
CA HIS A 137 6.33 -5.76 -3.55
C HIS A 137 7.20 -4.50 -3.51
N ASN A 138 7.02 -3.58 -4.47
CA ASN A 138 7.75 -2.31 -4.50
C ASN A 138 7.40 -1.42 -3.29
N SER A 139 6.14 -1.43 -2.84
CA SER A 139 5.74 -0.71 -1.62
C SER A 139 6.41 -1.31 -0.38
N THR A 140 6.43 -2.65 -0.26
CA THR A 140 7.09 -3.36 0.85
C THR A 140 8.58 -3.03 0.91
N ASN A 141 9.31 -3.18 -0.20
CA ASN A 141 10.76 -2.93 -0.22
C ASN A 141 11.08 -1.47 0.16
N PHE A 142 10.35 -0.51 -0.42
CA PHE A 142 10.49 0.89 -0.05
C PHE A 142 10.26 1.12 1.45
N CYS A 143 9.25 0.46 2.02
CA CYS A 143 8.91 0.60 3.43
C CYS A 143 9.99 0.04 4.34
N LEU A 144 10.55 -1.12 4.01
CA LEU A 144 11.66 -1.72 4.75
C LEU A 144 12.90 -0.82 4.72
N GLU A 145 13.32 -0.38 3.52
CA GLU A 145 14.45 0.55 3.38
C GLU A 145 14.23 1.87 4.15
N LEU A 146 12.99 2.37 4.15
CA LEU A 146 12.66 3.59 4.87
C LEU A 146 12.79 3.39 6.38
N VAL A 147 12.29 2.26 6.90
CA VAL A 147 12.38 1.95 8.33
C VAL A 147 13.85 1.81 8.75
N GLU A 148 14.67 1.12 7.97
CA GLU A 148 16.10 0.98 8.24
C GLU A 148 16.81 2.35 8.34
N ARG A 149 16.45 3.28 7.45
CA ARG A 149 17.04 4.64 7.45
C ARG A 149 16.50 5.53 8.58
N ALA A 150 15.20 5.46 8.86
CA ALA A 150 14.55 6.34 9.83
C ALA A 150 14.63 5.83 11.27
N PHE A 151 14.80 4.51 11.44
CA PHE A 151 14.79 3.81 12.73
C PHE A 151 15.88 2.73 12.77
N PRO A 152 17.17 3.10 12.68
CA PRO A 152 18.27 2.13 12.62
C PRO A 152 18.37 1.21 13.84
N GLN A 153 17.75 1.62 14.95
CA GLN A 153 17.69 0.85 16.21
C GLN A 153 16.75 -0.36 16.12
N ILE A 154 15.82 -0.35 15.15
CA ILE A 154 14.89 -1.46 14.89
C ILE A 154 15.55 -2.53 14.00
N SER A 155 16.61 -2.17 13.24
CA SER A 155 17.28 -3.04 12.28
C SER A 155 18.44 -3.87 12.85
N MET A 156 18.69 -3.82 14.17
CA MET A 156 19.77 -4.57 14.85
C MET A 156 19.27 -5.82 15.60
N GLN A 157 18.25 -6.51 15.08
CA GLN A 157 17.84 -7.85 15.56
C GLN A 157 17.87 -8.87 14.42
#